data_AF-Q3HNQ4-F1
#
_entry.id   AF-Q3HNQ4-F1
#
_cell.length_a   1.000
_cell.length_b   1.000
_cell.length_c   1.000
_cell.angle_alpha   90.00
_cell.angle_beta   90.00
_cell.angle_gamma   90.00
#
_symmetry.space_group_name_H-M   'P 1'
#
loop_
_entity.id
_entity.type
_entity.pdbx_description
1 polymer ?
#
loop_
_entity_poly.entity_id
_entity_poly.type
_entity_poly.pdbx_seq_one_letter_code
_entity_poly.pdbx_strand_id
1 'polypeptide(L)'
;DGFRFDLMGHIMKSTMVKARSTLQSLSKDKDGVDGPMIYIYGEGWDFGEVAKNKRGINASQFNICGTGIGSFNDRIRDAVLGGSPFGHPLQQGFVTGLSLEPNGYDHGDESVTDTMLSASADHIQVGLAANLRDFVLTDHEGKAMKGSEILTHDGVPVGYALSPTETVNYASAHDNETLFDIISLKTALELSVDERCRINHLASSLVALSQGIPFFHSGDELLRSKSLDRDSYNSGDW
;
A
#
# COMPACT_ATOMS: atom_id res chain seq x y z
N ASP A 1 -21.47 -5.97 1.65
CA ASP A 1 -20.50 -5.95 2.78
C ASP A 1 -19.38 -6.94 2.54
N GLY A 2 -18.28 -6.91 3.29
CA GLY A 2 -17.07 -7.65 2.96
C GLY A 2 -16.22 -8.07 4.15
N PHE A 3 -15.09 -8.73 3.88
CA PHE A 3 -14.15 -9.21 4.90
C PHE A 3 -12.70 -8.81 4.55
N ARG A 4 -11.98 -8.28 5.55
CA ARG A 4 -10.53 -8.09 5.52
C ARG A 4 -9.88 -9.24 6.26
N PHE A 5 -8.99 -9.97 5.60
CA PHE A 5 -8.25 -11.09 6.18
C PHE A 5 -6.91 -10.62 6.72
N ASP A 6 -6.77 -10.69 8.04
CA ASP A 6 -5.51 -10.52 8.75
C ASP A 6 -4.50 -11.58 8.34
N LEU A 7 -3.25 -11.17 8.09
CA LEU A 7 -2.14 -12.02 7.65
C LEU A 7 -2.58 -13.09 6.62
N MET A 8 -3.31 -12.67 5.59
CA MET A 8 -3.85 -13.55 4.54
C MET A 8 -2.77 -14.45 3.93
N GLY A 9 -1.52 -13.99 3.84
CA GLY A 9 -0.37 -14.80 3.41
C GLY A 9 -0.09 -16.04 4.27
N HIS A 10 -0.64 -16.17 5.48
CA HIS A 10 -0.55 -17.40 6.30
C HIS A 10 -1.70 -18.38 6.04
N ILE A 11 -2.70 -17.99 5.23
CA ILE A 11 -3.83 -18.82 4.84
C ILE A 11 -3.51 -19.50 3.50
N MET A 12 -3.96 -20.74 3.30
CA MET A 12 -3.83 -21.42 2.01
C MET A 12 -4.69 -20.72 0.93
N LYS A 13 -4.13 -20.51 -0.27
CA LYS A 13 -4.86 -19.96 -1.42
C LYS A 13 -6.16 -20.72 -1.70
N SER A 14 -6.12 -22.05 -1.59
CA SER A 14 -7.30 -22.90 -1.78
C SER A 14 -8.43 -22.60 -0.79
N THR A 15 -8.10 -22.25 0.45
CA THR A 15 -9.08 -21.86 1.48
C THR A 15 -9.71 -20.52 1.10
N MET A 16 -8.90 -19.55 0.71
CA MET A 16 -9.37 -18.23 0.28
C MET A 16 -10.29 -18.30 -0.95
N VAL A 17 -9.92 -19.07 -1.96
CA VAL A 17 -10.75 -19.27 -3.16
C VAL A 17 -12.07 -19.97 -2.82
N LYS A 18 -12.03 -20.98 -1.93
CA LYS A 18 -13.25 -21.67 -1.47
C LYS A 18 -14.16 -20.74 -0.67
N ALA A 19 -13.60 -19.93 0.23
CA ALA A 19 -14.35 -18.93 0.99
C ALA A 19 -15.04 -17.93 0.06
N ARG A 20 -14.31 -17.37 -0.91
CA ARG A 20 -14.88 -16.49 -1.95
C ARG A 20 -16.04 -17.14 -2.69
N SER A 21 -15.83 -18.35 -3.21
CA SER A 21 -16.88 -19.07 -3.95
C SER A 21 -18.12 -19.35 -3.10
N THR A 22 -17.92 -19.63 -1.80
CA THR A 22 -19.03 -19.91 -0.87
C THR A 22 -19.82 -18.64 -0.59
N LEU A 23 -19.14 -17.54 -0.27
CA LEU A 23 -19.77 -16.23 -0.05
C LEU A 23 -20.55 -15.76 -1.27
N GLN A 24 -19.96 -15.90 -2.46
CA GLN A 24 -20.58 -15.49 -3.72
C GLN A 24 -21.78 -16.36 -4.15
N SER A 25 -21.94 -17.55 -3.58
CA SER A 25 -23.09 -18.41 -3.85
C SER A 25 -24.35 -18.07 -3.04
N LEU A 26 -24.24 -17.20 -2.03
CA LEU A 26 -25.37 -16.78 -1.21
C LEU A 26 -26.32 -15.88 -2.02
N SER A 27 -27.62 -16.00 -1.79
CA SER A 27 -28.64 -15.17 -2.46
C SER A 27 -29.62 -14.52 -1.50
N LYS A 28 -30.23 -13.39 -1.90
CA LYS A 28 -31.23 -12.70 -1.08
C LYS A 28 -32.41 -13.58 -0.73
N ASP A 29 -32.87 -14.41 -1.66
CA ASP A 29 -34.04 -15.25 -1.48
C ASP A 29 -33.82 -16.40 -0.49
N LYS A 30 -32.62 -16.98 -0.47
CA LYS A 30 -32.29 -18.16 0.36
C LYS A 30 -31.62 -17.79 1.67
N ASP A 31 -30.70 -16.84 1.62
CA ASP A 31 -29.76 -16.52 2.69
C ASP A 31 -29.95 -15.10 3.24
N GLY A 32 -30.83 -14.29 2.64
CA GLY A 32 -31.11 -12.91 3.08
C GLY A 32 -30.04 -11.89 2.68
N VAL A 33 -28.99 -12.31 1.95
CA VAL A 33 -27.84 -11.46 1.58
C VAL A 33 -27.46 -11.61 0.10
N ASP A 34 -26.92 -10.54 -0.48
CA ASP A 34 -26.44 -10.53 -1.86
C ASP A 34 -24.98 -11.03 -1.93
N GLY A 35 -24.79 -12.35 -1.98
CA GLY A 35 -23.47 -12.99 -1.97
C GLY A 35 -22.49 -12.46 -3.02
N PRO A 36 -22.89 -12.28 -4.31
CA PRO A 36 -22.03 -11.71 -5.35
C PRO A 36 -21.48 -10.31 -5.04
N MET A 37 -22.16 -9.54 -4.19
CA MET A 37 -21.72 -8.22 -3.74
C MET A 37 -20.73 -8.27 -2.56
N ILE A 38 -20.41 -9.46 -2.05
CA ILE A 38 -19.45 -9.63 -0.96
C ILE A 38 -18.02 -9.54 -1.50
N TYR A 39 -17.30 -8.50 -1.06
CA TYR A 39 -15.89 -8.30 -1.39
C TYR A 39 -14.98 -8.86 -0.30
N ILE A 40 -13.88 -9.51 -0.69
CA ILE A 40 -12.86 -9.96 0.26
C ILE A 40 -11.47 -9.51 -0.19
N TYR A 41 -10.66 -9.14 0.79
CA TYR A 41 -9.29 -8.67 0.60
C TYR A 41 -8.47 -8.96 1.85
N GLY A 42 -7.15 -8.80 1.80
CA GLY A 42 -6.33 -9.00 2.99
C GLY A 42 -4.86 -8.69 2.82
N GLU A 43 -4.09 -9.11 3.81
CA GLU A 43 -2.66 -8.90 3.91
C GLU A 43 -1.87 -10.04 3.28
N GLY A 44 -1.52 -9.89 2.00
CA GLY A 44 -0.79 -10.92 1.25
C GLY A 44 0.72 -10.99 1.54
N TRP A 45 1.16 -10.64 2.76
CA TRP A 45 2.57 -10.64 3.15
C TRP A 45 3.14 -12.07 3.16
N ASP A 46 4.30 -12.30 2.52
CA ASP A 46 4.94 -13.63 2.42
C ASP A 46 6.17 -13.74 3.31
N PHE A 47 6.01 -14.23 4.55
CA PHE A 47 7.10 -14.35 5.52
C PHE A 47 6.95 -15.60 6.40
N GLY A 48 7.89 -15.79 7.35
CA GLY A 48 7.79 -16.87 8.34
C GLY A 48 7.91 -18.27 7.75
N GLU A 49 7.15 -19.22 8.32
CA GLU A 49 7.18 -20.63 7.94
C GLU A 49 6.44 -20.92 6.64
N VAL A 50 5.55 -20.02 6.18
CA VAL A 50 4.75 -20.16 4.96
C VAL A 50 5.48 -19.66 3.71
N ALA A 51 6.47 -18.77 3.89
CA ALA A 51 7.20 -18.09 2.82
C ALA A 51 7.66 -19.03 1.70
N LYS A 52 7.54 -18.59 0.46
CA LYS A 52 7.90 -19.38 -0.74
C LYS A 52 7.17 -20.72 -0.78
N ASN A 53 5.90 -20.73 -0.39
CA ASN A 53 5.02 -21.91 -0.42
C ASN A 53 5.48 -23.11 0.44
N LYS A 54 6.28 -22.87 1.49
CA LYS A 54 6.85 -23.96 2.33
C LYS A 54 5.80 -24.83 3.02
N ARG A 55 4.58 -24.32 3.21
CA ARG A 55 3.44 -25.06 3.79
C ARG A 55 2.32 -25.36 2.77
N GLY A 56 2.60 -25.21 1.49
CA GLY A 56 1.61 -25.23 0.40
C GLY A 56 1.45 -23.84 -0.23
N ILE A 57 0.63 -23.74 -1.29
CA ILE A 57 0.38 -22.47 -1.97
C ILE A 57 -0.43 -21.56 -1.04
N ASN A 58 0.24 -20.62 -0.40
CA ASN A 58 -0.36 -19.64 0.50
C ASN A 58 -0.95 -18.46 -0.29
N ALA A 59 -1.80 -17.66 0.35
CA ALA A 59 -2.49 -16.52 -0.27
C ALA A 59 -1.65 -15.22 -0.17
N SER A 60 -0.37 -15.31 -0.54
CA SER A 60 0.49 -14.12 -0.70
C SER A 60 0.07 -13.27 -1.90
N GLN A 61 0.51 -12.02 -1.97
CA GLN A 61 0.17 -11.07 -3.05
C GLN A 61 0.33 -11.70 -4.44
N PHE A 62 1.49 -12.31 -4.73
CA PHE A 62 1.75 -12.93 -6.03
C PHE A 62 0.93 -14.20 -6.29
N ASN A 63 0.64 -14.97 -5.24
CA ASN A 63 -0.15 -16.19 -5.38
C ASN A 63 -1.64 -15.91 -5.53
N ILE A 64 -2.17 -14.85 -4.89
CA ILE A 64 -3.61 -14.58 -4.85
C ILE A 64 -4.14 -13.90 -6.12
N CYS A 65 -3.25 -13.38 -6.98
CA CYS A 65 -3.61 -12.83 -8.29
C CYS A 65 -4.45 -13.78 -9.15
N GLY A 66 -5.37 -13.21 -9.91
CA GLY A 66 -6.31 -13.92 -10.78
C GLY A 66 -7.47 -14.58 -10.06
N THR A 67 -7.62 -14.35 -8.75
CA THR A 67 -8.74 -14.87 -7.96
C THR A 67 -9.83 -13.82 -7.72
N GLY A 68 -9.56 -12.54 -8.00
CA GLY A 68 -10.45 -11.43 -7.69
C GLY A 68 -10.55 -11.14 -6.18
N ILE A 69 -9.57 -11.57 -5.39
CA ILE A 69 -9.41 -11.25 -3.96
C ILE A 69 -8.37 -10.13 -3.85
N GLY A 70 -8.69 -9.08 -3.10
CA GLY A 70 -7.82 -7.93 -2.91
C GLY A 70 -6.60 -8.21 -2.03
N SER A 71 -5.53 -7.47 -2.27
CA SER A 71 -4.41 -7.37 -1.34
C SER A 71 -3.94 -5.92 -1.18
N PHE A 72 -3.52 -5.56 0.04
CA PHE A 72 -2.92 -4.25 0.30
C PHE A 72 -1.67 -4.04 -0.57
N ASN A 73 -1.60 -2.88 -1.21
CA ASN A 73 -0.46 -2.44 -2.02
C ASN A 73 0.50 -1.62 -1.15
N ASP A 74 1.47 -2.28 -0.54
CA ASP A 74 2.57 -1.69 0.21
C ASP A 74 3.51 -0.84 -0.67
N ARG A 75 3.61 -1.11 -1.98
CA ARG A 75 4.54 -0.37 -2.85
C ARG A 75 4.13 1.09 -3.01
N ILE A 76 2.85 1.38 -3.24
CA ILE A 76 2.39 2.77 -3.32
C ILE A 76 2.50 3.47 -1.97
N ARG A 77 2.22 2.78 -0.85
CA ARG A 77 2.37 3.34 0.51
C ARG A 77 3.80 3.82 0.73
N ASP A 78 4.77 2.95 0.48
CA ASP A 78 6.19 3.20 0.74
C ASP A 78 6.77 4.23 -0.23
N ALA A 79 6.37 4.22 -1.50
CA ALA A 79 6.81 5.21 -2.49
C ALA A 79 6.27 6.62 -2.19
N VAL A 80 5.00 6.72 -1.76
CA VAL A 80 4.39 8.00 -1.35
C VAL A 80 5.10 8.54 -0.11
N LEU A 81 5.18 7.75 0.96
CA LEU A 81 5.61 8.23 2.27
C LEU A 81 7.13 8.22 2.48
N GLY A 82 7.84 7.27 1.90
CA GLY A 82 9.28 7.10 2.02
C GLY A 82 9.71 6.01 2.99
N GLY A 83 10.67 5.20 2.55
CA GLY A 83 11.23 4.11 3.34
C GLY A 83 10.25 2.94 3.48
N SER A 84 10.21 2.35 4.66
CA SER A 84 9.25 1.31 5.03
C SER A 84 8.99 1.38 6.53
N PRO A 85 7.96 0.70 7.06
CA PRO A 85 7.71 0.64 8.50
C PRO A 85 8.85 0.04 9.34
N PHE A 86 9.80 -0.64 8.70
CA PHE A 86 10.95 -1.27 9.36
C PHE A 86 12.28 -0.56 9.06
N GLY A 87 12.25 0.50 8.22
CA GLY A 87 13.40 1.30 7.84
C GLY A 87 13.67 2.46 8.80
N HIS A 88 14.59 3.35 8.42
CA HIS A 88 14.84 4.55 9.20
C HIS A 88 13.63 5.50 9.13
N PRO A 89 13.12 6.02 10.27
CA PRO A 89 11.89 6.81 10.30
C PRO A 89 11.99 8.10 9.47
N LEU A 90 13.18 8.70 9.37
CA LEU A 90 13.42 9.94 8.62
C LEU A 90 13.67 9.74 7.11
N GLN A 91 13.58 8.52 6.58
CA GLN A 91 13.70 8.30 5.14
C GLN A 91 12.51 8.94 4.41
N GLN A 92 12.76 9.92 3.54
CA GLN A 92 11.72 10.64 2.80
C GLN A 92 11.28 9.85 1.56
N GLY A 93 10.09 10.18 1.06
CA GLY A 93 9.48 9.67 -0.15
C GLY A 93 8.87 10.80 -0.97
N PHE A 94 8.04 10.43 -1.94
CA PHE A 94 7.55 11.35 -2.96
C PHE A 94 6.81 12.57 -2.38
N VAL A 95 5.96 12.39 -1.36
CA VAL A 95 5.19 13.51 -0.77
C VAL A 95 5.84 14.10 0.48
N THR A 96 6.89 13.48 1.00
CA THR A 96 7.52 13.90 2.27
C THR A 96 8.82 14.66 2.08
N GLY A 97 9.13 15.10 0.85
CA GLY A 97 10.21 16.05 0.54
C GLY A 97 11.50 15.44 0.00
N LEU A 98 11.51 14.17 -0.42
CA LEU A 98 12.71 13.52 -0.97
C LEU A 98 13.27 14.31 -2.16
N SER A 99 14.57 14.63 -2.13
CA SER A 99 15.29 15.53 -3.06
C SER A 99 14.82 17.01 -3.00
N LEU A 100 13.52 17.27 -3.00
CA LEU A 100 12.94 18.62 -3.14
C LEU A 100 13.05 19.48 -1.88
N GLU A 101 12.83 18.88 -0.71
CA GLU A 101 12.80 19.55 0.60
C GLU A 101 13.47 18.66 1.66
N PRO A 102 14.81 18.55 1.65
CA PRO A 102 15.54 17.61 2.51
C PRO A 102 15.32 17.87 4.00
N ASN A 103 15.06 16.83 4.78
CA ASN A 103 14.78 16.93 6.22
C ASN A 103 16.02 16.88 7.14
N GLY A 104 17.23 16.87 6.56
CA GLY A 104 18.51 16.78 7.28
C GLY A 104 18.98 15.37 7.63
N TYR A 105 18.20 14.32 7.35
CA TYR A 105 18.72 12.95 7.30
C TYR A 105 19.52 12.72 6.02
N ASP A 106 20.57 11.91 6.10
CA ASP A 106 21.43 11.60 4.94
C ASP A 106 20.78 10.50 4.08
N HIS A 107 20.22 10.88 2.93
CA HIS A 107 19.71 9.97 1.90
C HIS A 107 20.73 9.68 0.79
N GLY A 108 21.96 10.16 0.91
CA GLY A 108 22.97 10.15 -0.14
C GLY A 108 23.11 11.50 -0.85
N ASP A 109 23.92 11.52 -1.91
CA ASP A 109 24.09 12.74 -2.72
C ASP A 109 22.84 13.07 -3.55
N GLU A 110 22.83 14.28 -4.13
CA GLU A 110 21.71 14.78 -4.93
C GLU A 110 21.29 13.80 -6.03
N SER A 111 22.26 13.20 -6.73
CA SER A 111 21.99 12.24 -7.80
C SER A 111 21.31 10.96 -7.31
N VAL A 112 21.66 10.50 -6.10
CA VAL A 112 20.99 9.38 -5.44
C VAL A 112 19.56 9.78 -5.08
N THR A 113 19.35 10.94 -4.46
CA THR A 113 18.01 11.36 -4.04
C THR A 113 17.07 11.63 -5.21
N ASP A 114 17.57 12.19 -6.32
CA ASP A 114 16.82 12.41 -7.56
C ASP A 114 16.40 11.10 -8.20
N THR A 115 17.31 10.12 -8.20
CA THR A 115 17.02 8.77 -8.69
C THR A 115 15.96 8.10 -7.83
N MET A 116 16.07 8.20 -6.50
CA MET A 116 15.08 7.63 -5.58
C MET A 116 13.69 8.30 -5.73
N LEU A 117 13.65 9.62 -5.90
CA LEU A 117 12.41 10.36 -6.14
C LEU A 117 11.76 9.92 -7.45
N SER A 118 12.56 9.81 -8.51
CA SER A 118 12.09 9.38 -9.84
C SER A 118 11.59 7.94 -9.83
N ALA A 119 12.30 7.02 -9.18
CA ALA A 119 11.86 5.65 -8.99
C ALA A 119 10.56 5.56 -8.16
N SER A 120 10.41 6.39 -7.12
CA SER A 120 9.17 6.49 -6.34
C SER A 120 8.00 6.96 -7.20
N ALA A 121 8.23 7.89 -8.13
CA ALA A 121 7.21 8.34 -9.09
C ALA A 121 6.75 7.20 -10.02
N ASP A 122 7.66 6.35 -10.50
CA ASP A 122 7.31 5.17 -11.30
C ASP A 122 6.47 4.18 -10.48
N HIS A 123 6.85 3.92 -9.23
CA HIS A 123 6.10 3.02 -8.34
C HIS A 123 4.68 3.54 -8.08
N ILE A 124 4.56 4.85 -7.83
CA ILE A 124 3.26 5.51 -7.65
C ILE A 124 2.43 5.41 -8.93
N GLN A 125 2.99 5.67 -10.11
CA GLN A 125 2.26 5.55 -11.37
C GLN A 125 1.73 4.13 -11.62
N VAL A 126 2.54 3.10 -11.33
CA VAL A 126 2.08 1.70 -11.38
C VAL A 126 0.93 1.47 -10.38
N GLY A 127 1.05 1.96 -9.15
CA GLY A 127 0.00 1.89 -8.14
C GLY A 127 -1.29 2.62 -8.54
N LEU A 128 -1.18 3.82 -9.12
CA LEU A 128 -2.30 4.61 -9.64
C LEU A 128 -3.01 3.90 -10.80
N ALA A 129 -2.29 3.08 -11.58
CA ALA A 129 -2.84 2.17 -12.59
C ALA A 129 -3.26 0.80 -12.00
N ALA A 130 -3.71 0.80 -10.74
CA ALA A 130 -4.17 -0.35 -9.99
C ALA A 130 -3.15 -1.48 -9.83
N ASN A 131 -1.86 -1.15 -9.79
CA ASN A 131 -0.76 -2.07 -9.57
C ASN A 131 -0.74 -3.27 -10.54
N LEU A 132 -1.24 -3.05 -11.75
CA LEU A 132 -1.39 -4.08 -12.78
C LEU A 132 -0.02 -4.49 -13.32
N ARG A 133 0.23 -5.80 -13.37
CA ARG A 133 1.51 -6.35 -13.83
C ARG A 133 1.82 -6.02 -15.30
N ASP A 134 0.78 -5.96 -16.14
CA ASP A 134 0.90 -5.81 -17.60
C ASP A 134 0.60 -4.36 -18.06
N PHE A 135 0.31 -3.44 -17.15
CA PHE A 135 0.22 -2.01 -17.46
C PHE A 135 1.59 -1.49 -17.92
N VAL A 136 1.63 -0.75 -19.01
CA VAL A 136 2.88 -0.19 -19.56
C VAL A 136 2.96 1.30 -19.26
N LEU A 137 4.06 1.73 -18.65
CA LEU A 137 4.43 3.13 -18.45
C LEU A 137 5.78 3.43 -19.11
N THR A 138 6.05 4.71 -19.30
CA THR A 138 7.42 5.18 -19.55
C THR A 138 8.06 5.44 -18.19
N ASP A 139 9.11 4.70 -17.86
CA ASP A 139 9.84 4.88 -16.60
C ASP A 139 10.67 6.17 -16.60
N HIS A 140 11.30 6.48 -15.47
CA HIS A 140 12.15 7.66 -15.34
C HIS A 140 13.41 7.65 -16.22
N GLU A 141 13.82 6.48 -16.74
CA GLU A 141 14.91 6.37 -17.73
C GLU A 141 14.41 6.55 -19.17
N GLY A 142 13.12 6.79 -19.37
CA GLY A 142 12.49 6.98 -20.68
C GLY A 142 12.17 5.67 -21.41
N LYS A 143 12.20 4.52 -20.73
CA LYS A 143 11.94 3.20 -21.31
C LYS A 143 10.49 2.80 -21.11
N ALA A 144 9.91 2.16 -22.11
CA ALA A 144 8.59 1.53 -21.97
C ALA A 144 8.74 0.23 -21.17
N MET A 145 8.17 0.22 -19.97
CA MET A 145 8.27 -0.88 -19.01
C MET A 145 6.87 -1.33 -18.58
N LYS A 146 6.69 -2.61 -18.31
CA LYS A 146 5.51 -3.12 -17.63
C LYS A 146 5.58 -2.86 -16.13
N GLY A 147 4.43 -2.79 -15.47
CA GLY A 147 4.35 -2.68 -14.01
C GLY A 147 5.13 -3.78 -13.28
N SER A 148 5.18 -5.00 -13.84
CA SER A 148 5.99 -6.10 -13.29
C SER A 148 7.49 -6.01 -13.58
N GLU A 149 7.90 -5.17 -14.52
CA GLU A 149 9.30 -4.94 -14.87
C GLU A 149 9.90 -3.78 -14.07
N ILE A 150 9.06 -2.92 -13.47
CA ILE A 150 9.46 -2.00 -12.41
C ILE A 150 9.68 -2.80 -11.12
N LEU A 151 10.86 -2.66 -10.53
CA LEU A 151 11.27 -3.41 -9.35
C LEU A 151 11.40 -2.51 -8.11
N THR A 152 11.13 -3.09 -6.94
CA THR A 152 11.52 -2.51 -5.65
C THR A 152 13.04 -2.62 -5.46
N HIS A 153 13.57 -1.94 -4.44
CA HIS A 153 15.00 -1.96 -4.11
C HIS A 153 15.56 -3.37 -3.84
N ASP A 154 14.71 -4.25 -3.34
CA ASP A 154 14.93 -5.67 -3.03
C ASP A 154 14.58 -6.61 -4.20
N GLY A 155 14.34 -6.05 -5.41
CA GLY A 155 14.22 -6.80 -6.66
C GLY A 155 12.86 -7.46 -6.86
N VAL A 156 11.84 -7.06 -6.11
CA VAL A 156 10.48 -7.59 -6.21
C VAL A 156 9.67 -6.75 -7.20
N PRO A 157 8.86 -7.34 -8.11
CA PRO A 157 7.99 -6.58 -9.00
C PRO A 157 7.05 -5.64 -8.23
N VAL A 158 6.91 -4.41 -8.70
CA VAL A 158 5.94 -3.45 -8.15
C VAL A 158 4.54 -3.88 -8.52
N GLY A 159 4.26 -3.96 -9.84
CA GLY A 159 2.98 -4.39 -10.37
C GLY A 159 2.85 -5.91 -10.34
N TYR A 160 1.86 -6.42 -9.62
CA TYR A 160 1.58 -7.86 -9.52
C TYR A 160 0.14 -8.24 -9.90
N ALA A 161 -0.82 -7.31 -9.83
CA ALA A 161 -2.24 -7.60 -9.98
C ALA A 161 -2.62 -7.94 -11.43
N LEU A 162 -3.68 -8.75 -11.59
CA LEU A 162 -4.28 -9.05 -12.90
C LEU A 162 -5.56 -8.26 -13.16
N SER A 163 -6.18 -7.72 -12.11
CA SER A 163 -7.39 -6.89 -12.19
C SER A 163 -7.29 -5.74 -11.19
N PRO A 164 -7.86 -4.56 -11.48
CA PRO A 164 -7.86 -3.45 -10.54
C PRO A 164 -8.48 -3.79 -9.18
N THR A 165 -9.48 -4.68 -9.16
CA THR A 165 -10.15 -5.14 -7.94
C THR A 165 -9.28 -5.99 -7.01
N GLU A 166 -8.07 -6.37 -7.44
CA GLU A 166 -7.10 -7.13 -6.63
C GLU A 166 -6.13 -6.21 -5.86
N THR A 167 -6.22 -4.91 -6.10
CA THR A 167 -5.33 -3.90 -5.53
C THR A 167 -6.08 -3.01 -4.55
N VAL A 168 -5.64 -3.02 -3.30
CA VAL A 168 -6.10 -2.10 -2.25
C VAL A 168 -5.01 -1.07 -2.01
N ASN A 169 -5.16 0.12 -2.61
CA ASN A 169 -4.22 1.23 -2.46
C ASN A 169 -4.47 1.96 -1.15
N TYR A 170 -3.41 2.30 -0.43
CA TYR A 170 -3.48 2.98 0.86
C TYR A 170 -2.18 3.73 1.13
N ALA A 171 -2.25 4.73 2.00
CA ALA A 171 -1.09 5.43 2.55
C ALA A 171 -0.96 5.22 4.08
N SER A 172 -2.05 4.88 4.75
CA SER A 172 -2.12 4.75 6.20
C SER A 172 -3.12 3.65 6.60
N ALA A 173 -2.89 3.06 7.76
CA ALA A 173 -3.75 2.04 8.34
C ALA A 173 -3.75 2.20 9.88
N HIS A 174 -4.31 1.20 10.57
CA HIS A 174 -4.30 1.17 12.03
C HIS A 174 -2.92 0.82 12.59
N ASP A 175 -2.16 -0.04 11.91
CA ASP A 175 -0.76 -0.32 12.20
C ASP A 175 0.15 0.79 11.67
N ASN A 176 1.31 0.96 12.31
CA ASN A 176 2.28 2.03 12.03
C ASN A 176 1.75 3.42 12.42
N GLU A 177 2.55 4.44 12.12
CA GLU A 177 2.19 5.83 12.35
C GLU A 177 0.96 6.23 11.52
N THR A 178 0.16 7.15 12.03
CA THR A 178 -0.93 7.76 11.25
C THR A 178 -0.38 8.57 10.07
N LEU A 179 -1.23 8.90 9.09
CA LEU A 179 -0.82 9.73 7.95
C LEU A 179 -0.25 11.09 8.39
N PHE A 180 -0.89 11.72 9.38
CA PHE A 180 -0.43 13.01 9.90
C PHE A 180 0.89 12.88 10.66
N ASP A 181 1.04 11.85 11.48
CA ASP A 181 2.25 11.57 12.25
C ASP A 181 3.45 11.32 11.34
N ILE A 182 3.30 10.45 10.33
CA ILE A 182 4.40 10.09 9.45
C ILE A 182 4.84 11.25 8.55
N ILE A 183 3.89 12.09 8.10
CA ILE A 183 4.20 13.33 7.37
C ILE A 183 4.94 14.30 8.29
N SER A 184 4.49 14.46 9.54
CA SER A 184 5.14 15.34 10.52
C SER A 184 6.54 14.88 10.86
N LEU A 185 6.77 13.55 10.91
CA LEU A 185 8.06 12.95 11.21
C LEU A 185 9.05 13.08 10.04
N LYS A 186 8.60 12.95 8.80
CA LYS A 186 9.47 12.85 7.62
C LYS A 186 9.71 14.18 6.91
N THR A 187 8.78 15.13 6.97
CA THR A 187 8.96 16.43 6.32
C THR A 187 9.99 17.29 7.04
N ALA A 188 10.55 18.29 6.35
CA ALA A 188 11.47 19.23 6.96
C ALA A 188 10.82 19.94 8.17
N LEU A 189 11.62 20.21 9.20
CA LEU A 189 11.13 20.68 10.50
C LEU A 189 10.48 22.06 10.41
N GLU A 190 11.00 22.91 9.52
CA GLU A 190 10.57 24.28 9.28
C GLU A 190 9.20 24.41 8.61
N LEU A 191 8.66 23.34 8.02
CA LEU A 191 7.33 23.40 7.42
C LEU A 191 6.27 23.72 8.47
N SER A 192 5.32 24.57 8.08
CA SER A 192 4.14 24.90 8.88
C SER A 192 3.15 23.72 8.92
N VAL A 193 2.23 23.77 9.88
CA VAL A 193 1.11 22.81 9.94
C VAL A 193 0.18 22.96 8.73
N ASP A 194 0.00 24.19 8.21
CA ASP A 194 -0.77 24.47 7.01
C ASP A 194 -0.19 23.76 5.78
N GLU A 195 1.13 23.77 5.61
CA GLU A 195 1.83 23.04 4.55
C GLU A 195 1.67 21.52 4.73
N ARG A 196 1.88 20.99 5.95
CA ARG A 196 1.68 19.56 6.24
C ARG A 196 0.22 19.11 6.03
N CYS A 197 -0.75 19.98 6.26
CA CYS A 197 -2.16 19.71 5.95
C CYS A 197 -2.38 19.50 4.44
N ARG A 198 -1.72 20.30 3.60
CA ARG A 198 -1.78 20.14 2.13
C ARG A 198 -1.08 18.86 1.68
N ILE A 199 0.02 18.49 2.32
CA ILE A 199 0.72 17.22 2.07
C ILE A 199 -0.17 16.02 2.45
N ASN A 200 -0.86 16.07 3.60
CA ASN A 200 -1.86 15.05 3.98
C ASN A 200 -2.95 14.91 2.93
N HIS A 201 -3.49 16.04 2.48
CA HIS A 201 -4.49 16.07 1.42
C HIS A 201 -3.96 15.48 0.11
N LEU A 202 -2.71 15.78 -0.29
CA LEU A 202 -2.09 15.19 -1.49
C LEU A 202 -1.96 13.67 -1.36
N ALA A 203 -1.45 13.16 -0.23
CA ALA A 203 -1.30 11.72 0.00
C ALA A 203 -2.64 10.98 -0.08
N SER A 204 -3.67 11.50 0.59
CA SER A 204 -5.03 10.95 0.52
C SER A 204 -5.63 11.04 -0.89
N SER A 205 -5.35 12.11 -1.64
CA SER A 205 -5.83 12.31 -3.01
C SER A 205 -5.22 11.32 -4.00
N LEU A 206 -3.92 10.98 -3.86
CA LEU A 206 -3.28 9.94 -4.67
C LEU A 206 -4.02 8.60 -4.51
N VAL A 207 -4.42 8.25 -3.29
CA VAL A 207 -5.19 7.04 -3.00
C VAL A 207 -6.61 7.16 -3.56
N ALA A 208 -7.30 8.27 -3.30
CA ALA A 208 -8.70 8.49 -3.69
C ALA A 208 -8.93 8.52 -5.21
N LEU A 209 -7.96 9.01 -5.97
CA LEU A 209 -8.04 9.15 -7.42
C LEU A 209 -7.35 8.00 -8.17
N SER A 210 -6.82 7.01 -7.45
CA SER A 210 -6.20 5.83 -8.05
C SER A 210 -7.23 4.90 -8.70
N GLN A 211 -6.83 4.18 -9.74
CA GLN A 211 -7.52 2.96 -10.13
C GLN A 211 -7.32 1.88 -9.05
N GLY A 212 -8.26 0.93 -8.97
CA GLY A 212 -8.28 -0.10 -7.93
C GLY A 212 -9.21 0.30 -6.79
N ILE A 213 -8.94 -0.17 -5.57
CA ILE A 213 -9.78 0.10 -4.40
C ILE A 213 -9.03 0.99 -3.42
N PRO A 214 -9.46 2.26 -3.24
CA PRO A 214 -8.92 3.15 -2.22
C PRO A 214 -9.27 2.64 -0.81
N PHE A 215 -8.29 2.68 0.09
CA PHE A 215 -8.46 2.43 1.52
C PHE A 215 -7.95 3.63 2.32
N PHE A 216 -8.76 4.06 3.30
CA PHE A 216 -8.45 5.18 4.18
C PHE A 216 -8.49 4.72 5.62
N HIS A 217 -7.52 5.15 6.41
CA HIS A 217 -7.56 5.01 7.85
C HIS A 217 -8.50 6.08 8.43
N SER A 218 -9.35 5.68 9.38
CA SER A 218 -10.24 6.62 10.03
C SER A 218 -9.44 7.74 10.72
N GLY A 219 -9.66 8.97 10.27
CA GLY A 219 -8.95 10.15 10.74
C GLY A 219 -7.93 10.72 9.76
N ASP A 220 -7.67 10.07 8.61
CA ASP A 220 -6.88 10.66 7.52
C ASP A 220 -7.46 12.03 7.09
N GLU A 221 -8.79 12.16 7.11
CA GLU A 221 -9.54 13.34 6.74
C GLU A 221 -9.59 14.44 7.81
N LEU A 222 -9.09 14.16 9.02
CA LEU A 222 -9.10 15.07 10.18
C LEU A 222 -7.72 15.28 10.81
N LEU A 223 -6.64 14.91 10.10
CA LEU A 223 -5.27 15.00 10.61
C LEU A 223 -5.06 14.23 11.93
N ARG A 224 -5.72 13.06 12.07
CA ARG A 224 -5.61 12.23 13.28
C ARG A 224 -4.14 11.91 13.57
N SER A 225 -3.77 12.09 14.84
CA SER A 225 -2.47 11.72 15.39
C SER A 225 -2.65 10.66 16.48
N LYS A 226 -1.61 9.86 16.69
CA LYS A 226 -1.42 8.99 17.87
C LYS A 226 -0.16 9.40 18.63
N SER A 227 0.24 10.67 18.56
CA SER A 227 1.49 11.17 19.14
C SER A 227 2.72 10.37 18.70
N LEU A 228 2.81 10.03 17.41
CA LEU A 228 3.86 9.19 16.81
C LEU A 228 3.88 7.72 17.29
N ASP A 229 2.83 7.22 17.94
CA ASP A 229 2.75 5.80 18.28
C ASP A 229 2.56 4.94 17.02
N ARG A 230 3.57 4.14 16.73
CA ARG A 230 3.61 3.24 15.57
C ARG A 230 2.89 1.90 15.79
N ASP A 231 2.54 1.55 17.02
CA ASP A 231 1.89 0.26 17.31
C ASP A 231 0.93 0.39 18.49
N SER A 232 -0.15 1.12 18.23
CA SER A 232 -1.11 1.57 19.24
C SER A 232 -2.12 0.49 19.67
N TYR A 233 -1.84 -0.80 19.46
CA TYR A 233 -2.83 -1.87 19.69
C TYR A 233 -3.31 -1.96 21.15
N ASN A 234 -2.48 -1.52 22.10
CA ASN A 234 -2.75 -1.56 23.54
C ASN A 234 -2.38 -0.24 24.24
N SER A 235 -2.44 0.88 23.51
CA SER A 235 -2.14 2.21 24.05
C SER A 235 -3.33 2.89 24.73
N GLY A 236 -4.49 2.22 24.72
CA GLY A 236 -5.72 2.71 25.36
C GLY A 236 -6.40 3.81 24.56
N ASP A 237 -7.32 4.53 25.21
CA ASP A 237 -8.12 5.57 24.56
C ASP A 237 -7.37 6.90 24.37
N TRP A 238 -6.23 7.09 25.04
CA TRP A 238 -5.47 8.35 25.07
C TRP A 238 -4.46 8.47 23.93
#